data_AF-A0A4V6DGR3-F1
#
_entry.id   AF-A0A4V6DGR3-F1
#
_cell.length_a   1.000
_cell.length_b   1.000
_cell.length_c   1.000
_cell.angle_alpha   90.00
_cell.angle_beta   90.00
_cell.angle_gamma   90.00
#
_symmetry.space_group_name_H-M   'P 1'
#
loop_
_entity.id
_entity.type
_entity.pdbx_description
1 polymer ?
#
loop_
_entity_poly.entity_id
_entity_poly.type
_entity_poly.pdbx_seq_one_letter_code
_entity_poly.pdbx_strand_id
1 'polypeptide(L)'
;MLDYIEKGSDGPKAVACVEKFYSLTLESFQSTNNERLWLKTNIKLSKLLLDRKDYNTVTRKLRDLHRACQKEDGSDDPSKGTYSMEIYALEIQMHAETKNNKQLKRLYQRALKVRSAVPHPKIMGIIRECGGKMHMSEENWAEAQTDFFESFRNYDEAGSLQRIQVLKYLLLTTMLVKSTINPFDSQETKPYKQDPRITAMTDLVDAYQRDDVHAYENVLKKNQDILADPFIAENIDEVTRNMRTKGVVKLIAPYTRMKLAWIAKQLKISEPEVQDILGFLIVDGKINGKIDQQAGTLEIQSDADSGRTKALYELTQSVSSLYTTMFKESDGFRSNDFPTDDQTMDMAGGGMTPRSGGSRGHPRGPGRKGKGVMPLWT
;
A
#
# COMPACT_ATOMS: atom_id res chain seq x y z
N MET A 1 -2.78 15.82 -42.84
CA MET A 1 -1.60 16.72 -42.94
C MET A 1 -0.88 16.84 -41.60
N LEU A 2 -1.53 17.30 -40.53
CA LEU A 2 -0.90 17.38 -39.19
C LEU A 2 -0.34 16.03 -38.68
N ASP A 3 -1.10 14.94 -38.82
CA ASP A 3 -0.65 13.59 -38.39
C ASP A 3 0.48 13.03 -39.27
N TYR A 4 0.69 13.59 -40.46
CA TYR A 4 1.75 13.19 -41.39
C TYR A 4 3.07 13.90 -41.05
N ILE A 5 2.99 15.14 -40.56
CA ILE A 5 4.14 15.93 -40.10
C ILE A 5 4.69 15.35 -38.79
N GLU A 6 3.81 14.90 -37.88
CA GLU A 6 4.19 14.27 -36.59
C GLU A 6 4.98 12.95 -36.77
N LYS A 7 4.75 12.21 -37.85
CA LYS A 7 5.48 10.96 -38.16
C LYS A 7 6.84 11.16 -38.82
N GLY A 8 7.18 12.37 -39.26
CA GLY A 8 8.41 12.69 -39.99
C GLY A 8 9.34 13.67 -39.30
N SER A 9 9.07 14.03 -38.03
CA SER A 9 9.70 15.16 -37.34
C SER A 9 10.62 14.77 -36.17
N ASP A 10 11.52 13.80 -36.37
CA ASP A 10 12.51 13.42 -35.33
C ASP A 10 13.68 14.40 -35.21
N GLY A 11 13.80 15.37 -36.13
CA GLY A 11 14.87 16.37 -36.12
C GLY A 11 14.53 17.59 -35.24
N PRO A 12 15.46 18.13 -34.42
CA PRO A 12 15.23 19.30 -33.58
C PRO A 12 14.83 20.56 -34.37
N LYS A 13 15.26 20.66 -35.64
CA LYS A 13 14.81 21.72 -36.57
C LYS A 13 13.37 21.52 -37.06
N ALA A 14 12.95 20.27 -37.28
CA ALA A 14 11.59 19.95 -37.69
C ALA A 14 10.60 20.28 -36.57
N VAL A 15 10.93 19.95 -35.32
CA VAL A 15 10.12 20.30 -34.14
C VAL A 15 9.94 21.82 -34.00
N ALA A 16 11.01 22.61 -34.20
CA ALA A 16 10.91 24.08 -34.17
C ALA A 16 10.06 24.66 -35.30
N CYS A 17 10.11 24.07 -36.50
CA CYS A 17 9.23 24.45 -37.62
C CYS A 17 7.77 24.09 -37.34
N VAL A 18 7.53 22.93 -36.72
CA VAL A 18 6.19 22.48 -36.31
C VAL A 18 5.60 23.38 -35.22
N GLU A 19 6.41 23.81 -34.26
CA GLU A 19 6.00 24.78 -33.24
C GLU A 19 5.60 26.13 -33.85
N LYS A 20 6.44 26.68 -34.75
CA LYS A 20 6.12 27.92 -35.49
C LYS A 20 4.87 27.76 -36.34
N PHE A 21 4.68 26.59 -36.94
CA PHE A 21 3.47 26.28 -37.70
C PHE A 21 2.24 26.29 -36.79
N TYR A 22 2.29 25.63 -35.63
CA TYR A 22 1.19 25.63 -34.67
C TYR A 22 0.92 27.02 -34.08
N SER A 23 1.95 27.81 -33.76
CA SER A 23 1.76 29.17 -33.24
C SER A 23 1.11 30.10 -34.28
N LEU A 24 1.60 30.08 -35.53
CA LEU A 24 1.05 30.88 -36.63
C LEU A 24 -0.39 30.45 -36.96
N THR A 25 -0.65 29.15 -36.88
CA THR A 25 -1.99 28.58 -37.07
C THR A 25 -2.94 29.02 -35.96
N LEU A 26 -2.49 29.10 -34.70
CA LEU A 26 -3.28 29.60 -33.57
C LEU A 26 -3.56 31.10 -33.67
N GLU A 27 -2.60 31.91 -34.09
CA GLU A 27 -2.80 33.35 -34.38
C GLU A 27 -3.83 33.55 -35.49
N SER A 28 -3.75 32.74 -36.55
CA SER A 28 -4.73 32.77 -37.64
C SER A 28 -6.12 32.37 -37.14
N PHE A 29 -6.24 31.38 -36.25
CA PHE A 29 -7.53 30.93 -35.72
C PHE A 29 -8.18 31.86 -34.71
N GLN A 30 -7.43 32.72 -34.02
CA GLN A 30 -8.02 33.77 -33.17
C GLN A 30 -8.94 34.70 -33.98
N SER A 31 -8.68 34.88 -35.27
CA SER A 31 -9.51 35.69 -36.17
C SER A 31 -10.81 34.98 -36.63
N THR A 32 -10.88 33.64 -36.56
CA THR A 32 -11.92 32.84 -37.23
C THR A 32 -12.96 32.24 -36.26
N ASN A 33 -12.86 32.49 -34.95
CA ASN A 33 -13.83 32.06 -33.92
C ASN A 33 -14.23 30.56 -33.95
N ASN A 34 -13.30 29.67 -34.35
CA ASN A 34 -13.57 28.23 -34.40
C ASN A 34 -13.02 27.52 -33.16
N GLU A 35 -13.86 27.42 -32.13
CA GLU A 35 -13.52 26.84 -30.82
C GLU A 35 -13.01 25.39 -30.91
N ARG A 36 -13.61 24.57 -31.77
CA ARG A 36 -13.24 23.16 -31.94
C ARG A 36 -11.83 22.99 -32.50
N LEU A 37 -11.50 23.74 -33.56
CA LEU A 37 -10.17 23.70 -34.16
C LEU A 37 -9.13 24.29 -33.20
N TRP A 38 -9.49 25.36 -32.48
CA TRP A 38 -8.63 25.97 -31.48
C TRP A 38 -8.26 24.99 -30.35
N LEU A 39 -9.24 24.28 -29.78
CA LEU A 39 -9.02 23.27 -28.74
C LEU A 39 -8.12 22.13 -29.26
N LYS A 40 -8.45 21.54 -30.41
CA LYS A 40 -7.69 20.41 -30.96
C LYS A 40 -6.25 20.79 -31.30
N THR A 41 -6.03 22.01 -31.81
CA THR A 41 -4.69 22.52 -32.14
C THR A 41 -3.87 22.78 -30.88
N ASN A 42 -4.47 23.38 -29.85
CA ASN A 42 -3.79 23.60 -28.57
C ASN A 42 -3.47 22.31 -27.82
N ILE A 43 -4.36 21.30 -27.84
CA ILE A 43 -4.08 19.99 -27.22
C ILE A 43 -2.86 19.34 -27.90
N LYS A 44 -2.79 19.37 -29.23
CA LYS A 44 -1.63 18.86 -29.98
C LYS A 44 -0.35 19.63 -29.67
N LEU A 45 -0.43 20.95 -29.57
CA LEU A 45 0.72 21.79 -29.18
C LEU A 45 1.17 21.46 -27.76
N SER A 46 0.25 21.31 -26.80
CA SER A 46 0.57 20.94 -25.42
C SER A 46 1.24 19.58 -25.33
N LYS A 47 0.82 18.61 -26.15
CA LYS A 47 1.48 17.30 -26.24
C LYS A 47 2.94 17.43 -26.72
N LEU A 48 3.19 18.20 -27.78
CA LEU A 48 4.57 18.45 -28.26
C LEU A 48 5.45 19.17 -27.25
N LEU A 49 4.88 20.12 -26.50
CA LEU A 49 5.59 20.83 -25.44
C LEU A 49 5.90 19.91 -24.24
N LEU A 50 5.02 18.95 -23.96
CA LEU A 50 5.23 17.92 -22.95
C LEU A 50 6.38 16.98 -23.35
N ASP A 51 6.43 16.53 -24.60
CA ASP A 51 7.54 15.72 -25.14
C ASP A 51 8.90 16.46 -25.04
N ARG A 52 8.88 17.80 -25.11
CA ARG A 52 10.07 18.66 -24.94
C ARG A 52 10.41 18.97 -23.46
N LYS A 53 9.58 18.55 -22.52
CA LYS A 53 9.72 18.80 -21.07
C LYS A 53 9.66 20.29 -20.66
N ASP A 54 8.99 21.14 -21.44
CA ASP A 54 8.71 22.54 -21.02
C ASP A 54 7.44 22.61 -20.17
N TYR A 55 7.55 22.18 -18.91
CA TYR A 55 6.42 22.09 -17.99
C TYR A 55 5.77 23.44 -17.66
N ASN A 56 6.53 24.53 -17.66
CA ASN A 56 6.03 25.87 -17.31
C ASN A 56 5.08 26.42 -18.38
N THR A 57 5.43 26.24 -19.65
CA THR A 57 4.59 26.68 -20.76
C THR A 57 3.38 25.77 -20.91
N VAL A 58 3.55 24.45 -20.72
CA VAL A 58 2.44 23.48 -20.71
C VAL A 58 1.43 23.80 -19.61
N THR A 59 1.87 24.06 -18.38
CA THR A 59 0.96 24.38 -17.25
C THR A 59 0.10 25.61 -17.54
N ARG A 60 0.68 26.65 -18.16
CA ARG A 60 -0.08 27.86 -18.55
C ARG A 60 -1.13 27.54 -19.61
N LYS A 61 -0.74 26.82 -20.67
CA LYS A 61 -1.65 26.42 -21.75
C LYS A 61 -2.75 25.47 -21.29
N LEU A 62 -2.44 24.51 -20.41
CA LEU A 62 -3.43 23.59 -19.84
C LEU A 62 -4.46 24.32 -18.99
N ARG A 63 -4.06 25.37 -18.25
CA ARG A 63 -5.00 26.20 -17.50
C ARG A 63 -5.98 26.95 -18.42
N ASP A 64 -5.49 27.47 -19.54
CA ASP A 64 -6.34 28.16 -20.53
C ASP A 64 -7.29 27.16 -21.23
N LEU A 65 -6.79 25.95 -21.52
CA LEU A 65 -7.60 24.84 -22.06
C LEU A 65 -8.69 24.38 -21.09
N HIS A 66 -8.39 24.26 -19.80
CA HIS A 66 -9.38 23.93 -18.76
C HIS A 66 -10.48 24.98 -18.66
N ARG A 67 -10.11 26.27 -18.72
CA ARG A 67 -11.10 27.36 -18.73
C ARG A 67 -12.03 27.28 -19.94
N ALA A 68 -11.50 26.95 -21.12
CA ALA A 68 -12.32 26.79 -22.33
C ALA A 68 -13.26 25.57 -22.29
N CYS A 69 -12.98 24.58 -21.43
CA CYS A 69 -13.77 23.36 -21.28
C CYS A 69 -14.72 23.38 -20.06
N GLN A 70 -14.62 24.40 -19.21
CA GLN A 70 -15.51 24.63 -18.07
C GLN A 70 -16.65 25.57 -18.45
N LYS A 71 -17.80 25.39 -17.83
CA LYS A 71 -18.93 26.33 -17.90
C LYS A 71 -18.67 27.52 -16.97
N GLU A 72 -19.43 28.60 -17.13
CA GLU A 72 -19.41 29.79 -16.25
C GLU A 72 -19.60 29.45 -14.76
N ASP A 73 -20.26 28.32 -14.46
CA ASP A 73 -20.50 27.79 -13.10
C ASP A 73 -19.31 26.97 -12.54
N GLY A 74 -18.20 26.86 -13.28
CA GLY A 74 -17.01 26.09 -12.89
C GLY A 74 -17.15 24.56 -13.01
N SER A 75 -18.30 24.07 -13.49
CA SER A 75 -18.50 22.64 -13.80
C SER A 75 -17.98 22.28 -15.20
N ASP A 76 -17.42 21.07 -15.34
CA ASP A 76 -16.92 20.56 -16.62
C ASP A 76 -18.09 20.40 -17.61
N ASP A 77 -17.94 20.89 -18.84
CA ASP A 77 -19.01 20.80 -19.85
C ASP A 77 -19.11 19.36 -20.41
N PRO A 78 -20.25 18.66 -20.23
CA PRO A 78 -20.44 17.31 -20.77
C PRO A 78 -20.30 17.25 -22.30
N SER A 79 -20.61 18.34 -23.01
CA SER A 79 -20.48 18.40 -24.48
C SER A 79 -19.02 18.37 -24.95
N LYS A 80 -18.10 18.88 -24.10
CA LYS A 80 -16.66 18.93 -24.33
C LYS A 80 -15.90 17.86 -23.56
N GLY A 81 -16.61 16.89 -22.96
CA GLY A 81 -16.03 15.87 -22.08
C GLY A 81 -14.88 15.07 -22.71
N THR A 82 -14.92 14.81 -24.01
CA THR A 82 -13.81 14.14 -24.73
C THR A 82 -12.53 14.98 -24.71
N TYR A 83 -12.62 16.30 -24.95
CA TYR A 83 -11.47 17.19 -24.89
C TYR A 83 -10.99 17.40 -23.45
N SER A 84 -11.91 17.49 -22.48
CA SER A 84 -11.55 17.56 -21.05
C SER A 84 -10.73 16.35 -20.62
N MET A 85 -11.11 15.14 -21.06
CA MET A 85 -10.34 13.91 -20.79
C MET A 85 -8.94 13.94 -21.41
N GLU A 86 -8.78 14.46 -22.64
CA GLU A 86 -7.45 14.67 -23.26
C GLU A 86 -6.58 15.63 -22.44
N ILE A 87 -7.17 16.73 -21.97
CA ILE A 87 -6.47 17.73 -21.16
C ILE A 87 -6.05 17.14 -19.82
N TYR A 88 -6.94 16.41 -19.13
CA TYR A 88 -6.61 15.72 -17.88
C TYR A 88 -5.51 14.67 -18.10
N ALA A 89 -5.53 13.92 -19.21
CA ALA A 89 -4.47 12.95 -19.51
C ALA A 89 -3.10 13.61 -19.65
N LEU A 90 -3.01 14.74 -20.37
CA LEU A 90 -1.76 15.50 -20.50
C LEU A 90 -1.27 16.06 -19.15
N GLU A 91 -2.18 16.58 -18.33
CA GLU A 91 -1.85 17.11 -17.01
C GLU A 91 -1.38 16.01 -16.04
N ILE A 92 -2.05 14.86 -16.06
CA ILE A 92 -1.67 13.68 -15.28
C ILE A 92 -0.30 13.17 -15.73
N GLN A 93 -0.03 13.10 -17.03
CA GLN A 93 1.26 12.67 -17.56
C GLN A 93 2.40 13.63 -17.13
N MET A 94 2.16 14.94 -17.19
CA MET A 94 3.09 15.94 -16.67
C MET A 94 3.37 15.76 -15.18
N HIS A 95 2.32 15.53 -14.38
CA HIS A 95 2.47 15.32 -12.94
C HIS A 95 3.13 13.98 -12.57
N ALA A 96 2.96 12.95 -13.40
CA ALA A 96 3.66 11.68 -13.26
C ALA A 96 5.17 11.85 -13.46
N GLU A 97 5.59 12.61 -14.48
CA GLU A 97 7.01 12.89 -14.74
C GLU A 97 7.64 13.81 -13.67
N THR A 98 6.88 14.77 -13.14
CA THR A 98 7.32 15.66 -12.05
C THR A 98 7.20 15.05 -10.65
N LYS A 99 6.74 13.79 -10.55
CA LYS A 99 6.52 13.03 -9.30
C LYS A 99 5.64 13.76 -8.26
N ASN A 100 4.65 14.53 -8.70
CA ASN A 100 3.72 15.22 -7.80
C ASN A 100 2.46 14.39 -7.55
N ASN A 101 2.58 13.39 -6.67
CA ASN A 101 1.51 12.41 -6.42
C ASN A 101 0.23 13.05 -5.84
N LYS A 102 0.35 14.11 -5.03
CA LYS A 102 -0.80 14.79 -4.42
C LYS A 102 -1.73 15.43 -5.45
N GLN A 103 -1.15 16.10 -6.45
CA GLN A 103 -1.94 16.71 -7.52
C GLN A 103 -2.46 15.66 -8.50
N LEU A 104 -1.62 14.66 -8.81
CA LEU A 104 -2.00 13.55 -9.67
C LEU A 104 -3.27 12.85 -9.15
N LYS A 105 -3.36 12.57 -7.85
CA LYS A 105 -4.55 11.96 -7.23
C LYS A 105 -5.82 12.78 -7.41
N ARG A 106 -5.74 14.10 -7.20
CA ARG A 106 -6.89 14.99 -7.38
C ARG A 106 -7.36 15.01 -8.83
N LEU A 107 -6.41 15.10 -9.77
CA LEU A 107 -6.70 15.13 -11.19
C LEU A 107 -7.26 13.79 -11.68
N TYR A 108 -6.71 12.68 -11.20
CA TYR A 108 -7.20 11.34 -11.48
C TYR A 108 -8.66 11.16 -11.03
N GLN A 109 -8.97 11.52 -9.79
CA GLN A 109 -10.34 11.48 -9.28
C GLN A 109 -11.30 12.41 -10.03
N ARG A 110 -10.81 13.56 -10.53
CA ARG A 110 -11.59 14.45 -11.39
C ARG A 110 -11.83 13.82 -12.77
N ALA A 111 -10.80 13.24 -13.38
CA ALA A 111 -10.89 12.57 -14.68
C ALA A 111 -11.92 11.43 -14.66
N LEU A 112 -11.97 10.63 -13.60
CA LEU A 112 -12.98 9.56 -13.44
C LEU A 112 -14.42 10.07 -13.30
N LYS A 113 -14.61 11.31 -12.82
CA LYS A 113 -15.94 11.94 -12.66
C LYS A 113 -16.45 12.56 -13.97
N VAL A 114 -15.59 12.75 -14.96
CA VAL A 114 -15.98 13.35 -16.24
C VAL A 114 -16.92 12.39 -16.96
N ARG A 115 -18.20 12.78 -17.04
CA ARG A 115 -19.20 12.06 -17.83
C ARG A 115 -19.00 12.40 -19.30
N SER A 116 -18.16 11.64 -19.99
CA SER A 116 -18.06 11.67 -21.45
C SER A 116 -18.96 10.58 -22.04
N ALA A 117 -19.70 10.91 -23.10
CA ALA A 117 -20.57 9.95 -23.79
C ALA A 117 -19.78 8.77 -24.37
N VAL A 118 -18.55 9.01 -24.87
CA VAL A 118 -17.60 7.97 -25.32
C VAL A 118 -16.17 8.50 -25.23
N PRO A 119 -15.39 8.17 -24.18
CA PRO A 119 -13.95 8.46 -24.16
C PRO A 119 -13.19 7.55 -25.13
N HIS A 120 -12.15 8.08 -25.78
CA HIS A 120 -11.30 7.26 -26.66
C HIS A 120 -10.48 6.26 -25.81
N PRO A 121 -10.48 4.95 -26.14
CA PRO A 121 -9.83 3.92 -25.32
C PRO A 121 -8.37 4.24 -24.99
N LYS A 122 -7.58 4.67 -25.98
CA LYS A 122 -6.18 5.11 -25.77
C LYS A 122 -6.00 6.16 -24.66
N ILE A 123 -6.86 7.16 -24.55
CA ILE A 123 -6.74 8.23 -23.55
C ILE A 123 -7.08 7.69 -22.17
N MET A 124 -8.15 6.89 -22.09
CA MET A 124 -8.53 6.21 -20.85
C MET A 124 -7.41 5.27 -20.37
N GLY A 125 -6.75 4.56 -21.30
CA GLY A 125 -5.58 3.73 -21.03
C GLY A 125 -4.45 4.49 -20.36
N ILE A 126 -4.10 5.69 -20.86
CA ILE A 126 -3.07 6.57 -20.29
C ILE A 126 -3.46 7.02 -18.87
N ILE A 127 -4.70 7.48 -18.68
CA ILE A 127 -5.18 7.95 -17.37
C ILE A 127 -5.12 6.82 -16.34
N ARG A 128 -5.60 5.62 -16.70
CA ARG A 128 -5.58 4.43 -15.83
C ARG A 128 -4.16 3.93 -15.57
N GLU A 129 -3.25 3.99 -16.55
CA GLU A 129 -1.85 3.61 -16.35
C GLU A 129 -1.17 4.51 -15.31
N CYS A 130 -1.36 5.83 -15.43
CA CYS A 130 -0.84 6.78 -14.45
C CYS A 130 -1.52 6.64 -13.07
N GLY A 131 -2.82 6.33 -13.04
CA GLY A 131 -3.54 5.99 -11.81
C GLY A 131 -2.97 4.76 -11.11
N GLY A 132 -2.69 3.69 -11.86
CA GLY A 132 -2.03 2.48 -11.33
C GLY A 132 -0.63 2.76 -10.78
N LYS A 133 0.19 3.54 -11.50
CA LYS A 133 1.52 3.96 -11.02
C LYS A 133 1.44 4.78 -9.73
N MET A 134 0.43 5.65 -9.61
CA MET A 134 0.17 6.41 -8.40
C MET A 134 -0.24 5.49 -7.24
N HIS A 135 -1.20 4.59 -7.43
CA HIS A 135 -1.63 3.66 -6.37
C HIS A 135 -0.48 2.76 -5.90
N MET A 136 0.43 2.38 -6.79
CA MET A 136 1.67 1.67 -6.43
C MET A 136 2.56 2.49 -5.52
N SER A 137 2.73 3.79 -5.79
CA SER A 137 3.50 4.68 -4.91
C SER A 137 2.85 4.94 -3.55
N GLU A 138 1.55 4.68 -3.42
CA GLU A 138 0.81 4.75 -2.14
C GLU A 138 0.69 3.37 -1.46
N GLU A 139 1.37 2.34 -1.97
CA GLU A 139 1.28 0.94 -1.49
C GLU A 139 -0.13 0.32 -1.55
N ASN A 140 -1.04 0.93 -2.34
CA ASN A 140 -2.39 0.45 -2.56
C ASN A 140 -2.40 -0.55 -3.73
N TRP A 141 -1.89 -1.76 -3.48
CA TRP A 141 -1.66 -2.79 -4.51
C TRP A 141 -2.94 -3.26 -5.22
N ALA A 142 -4.06 -3.35 -4.50
CA ALA A 142 -5.32 -3.86 -5.04
C ALA A 142 -5.95 -2.89 -6.05
N GLU A 143 -6.01 -1.60 -5.70
CA GLU A 143 -6.52 -0.55 -6.61
C GLU A 143 -5.59 -0.39 -7.83
N ALA A 144 -4.28 -0.48 -7.63
CA ALA A 144 -3.31 -0.48 -8.72
C ALA A 144 -3.54 -1.64 -9.71
N GLN A 145 -3.79 -2.84 -9.20
CA GLN A 145 -4.06 -4.01 -10.04
C GLN A 145 -5.30 -3.78 -10.91
N THR A 146 -6.40 -3.25 -10.33
CA THR A 146 -7.61 -2.93 -11.09
C THR A 146 -7.37 -1.88 -12.17
N ASP A 147 -6.61 -0.83 -11.85
CA ASP A 147 -6.31 0.24 -12.79
C ASP A 147 -5.39 -0.22 -13.93
N PHE A 148 -4.38 -1.05 -13.65
CA PHE A 148 -3.54 -1.63 -14.71
C PHE A 148 -4.31 -2.60 -15.60
N PHE A 149 -5.26 -3.37 -15.05
CA PHE A 149 -6.09 -4.26 -15.85
C PHE A 149 -7.03 -3.47 -16.79
N GLU A 150 -7.67 -2.42 -16.28
CA GLU A 150 -8.48 -1.52 -17.12
C GLU A 150 -7.62 -0.78 -18.16
N SER A 151 -6.43 -0.32 -17.78
CA SER A 151 -5.48 0.30 -18.71
C SER A 151 -5.08 -0.65 -19.82
N PHE A 152 -4.78 -1.91 -19.50
CA PHE A 152 -4.45 -2.95 -20.46
C PHE A 152 -5.58 -3.18 -21.48
N ARG A 153 -6.82 -3.35 -21.01
CA ARG A 153 -7.99 -3.51 -21.89
C ARG A 153 -8.16 -2.35 -22.86
N ASN A 154 -8.05 -1.12 -22.35
CA ASN A 154 -8.14 0.10 -23.15
C ASN A 154 -7.02 0.20 -24.21
N TYR A 155 -5.80 -0.22 -23.88
CA TYR A 155 -4.69 -0.25 -24.84
C TYR A 155 -4.80 -1.38 -25.86
N ASP A 156 -5.38 -2.51 -25.48
CA ASP A 156 -5.64 -3.64 -26.37
C ASP A 156 -6.71 -3.27 -27.41
N GLU A 157 -7.84 -2.70 -26.97
CA GLU A 157 -8.89 -2.17 -27.84
C GLU A 157 -8.37 -1.06 -28.78
N ALA A 158 -7.42 -0.25 -28.32
CA ALA A 158 -6.77 0.79 -29.12
C ALA A 158 -5.66 0.26 -30.06
N GLY A 159 -5.26 -1.01 -29.95
CA GLY A 159 -4.16 -1.59 -30.73
C GLY A 159 -2.78 -0.99 -30.41
N SER A 160 -2.59 -0.38 -29.23
CA SER A 160 -1.33 0.27 -28.85
C SER A 160 -0.27 -0.75 -28.41
N LEU A 161 1.00 -0.52 -28.78
CA LEU A 161 2.13 -1.33 -28.30
C LEU A 161 2.36 -1.21 -26.78
N GLN A 162 1.86 -0.13 -26.16
CA GLN A 162 1.94 0.10 -24.71
C GLN A 162 1.24 -0.99 -23.89
N ARG A 163 0.31 -1.75 -24.48
CA ARG A 163 -0.35 -2.87 -23.79
C ARG A 163 0.64 -3.88 -23.21
N ILE A 164 1.79 -4.09 -23.86
CA ILE A 164 2.81 -5.04 -23.43
C ILE A 164 3.51 -4.55 -22.16
N GLN A 165 3.79 -3.24 -22.11
CA GLN A 165 4.39 -2.60 -20.95
C GLN A 165 3.43 -2.63 -19.76
N VAL A 166 2.17 -2.25 -19.98
CA VAL A 166 1.13 -2.30 -18.92
C VAL A 166 0.87 -3.73 -18.46
N LEU A 167 0.92 -4.71 -19.35
CA LEU A 167 0.79 -6.12 -18.98
C LEU A 167 1.91 -6.55 -18.02
N LYS A 168 3.16 -6.10 -18.22
CA LYS A 168 4.24 -6.33 -17.26
C LYS A 168 3.93 -5.72 -15.89
N TYR A 169 3.36 -4.51 -15.85
CA TYR A 169 2.94 -3.85 -14.60
C TYR A 169 1.79 -4.60 -13.91
N LEU A 170 0.82 -5.11 -14.67
CA LEU A 170 -0.26 -5.93 -14.14
C LEU A 170 0.26 -7.23 -13.50
N LEU A 171 1.22 -7.90 -14.14
CA LEU A 171 1.82 -9.12 -13.60
C LEU A 171 2.59 -8.83 -12.31
N LEU A 172 3.36 -7.73 -12.30
CA LEU A 172 4.08 -7.27 -11.12
C LEU A 172 3.15 -6.96 -9.94
N THR A 173 2.07 -6.19 -10.19
CA THR A 173 1.09 -5.84 -9.16
C THR A 173 0.35 -7.07 -8.62
N THR A 174 0.08 -8.07 -9.46
CA THR A 174 -0.53 -9.32 -9.00
C THR A 174 0.35 -10.05 -7.99
N MET A 175 1.68 -10.06 -8.21
CA MET A 175 2.63 -10.65 -7.26
C MET A 175 2.70 -9.85 -5.94
N LEU A 176 2.53 -8.53 -5.98
CA LEU A 176 2.51 -7.66 -4.80
C LEU A 176 1.22 -7.78 -3.97
N VAL A 177 0.06 -7.94 -4.62
CA VAL A 177 -1.22 -8.22 -3.95
C VAL A 177 -1.20 -9.57 -3.22
N LYS A 178 -0.24 -10.45 -3.54
CA LYS A 178 -0.15 -11.84 -3.06
C LYS A 178 -1.36 -12.68 -3.50
N SER A 179 -1.99 -12.29 -4.61
CA SER A 179 -3.11 -13.03 -5.17
C SER A 179 -2.65 -14.36 -5.75
N THR A 180 -3.45 -15.40 -5.57
CA THR A 180 -3.23 -16.72 -6.16
C THR A 180 -3.80 -16.82 -7.58
N ILE A 181 -4.55 -15.81 -8.02
CA ILE A 181 -5.20 -15.79 -9.33
C ILE A 181 -4.16 -15.53 -10.41
N ASN A 182 -4.10 -16.40 -11.43
CA ASN A 182 -3.21 -16.19 -12.56
C ASN A 182 -3.79 -15.10 -13.48
N PRO A 183 -3.07 -13.99 -13.73
CA PRO A 183 -3.54 -12.96 -14.64
C PRO A 183 -3.76 -13.47 -16.06
N PHE A 184 -3.12 -14.57 -16.46
CA PHE A 184 -3.25 -15.19 -17.79
C PHE A 184 -4.49 -16.09 -17.95
N ASP A 185 -5.28 -16.30 -16.90
CA ASP A 185 -6.54 -17.04 -17.00
C ASP A 185 -7.66 -16.18 -17.62
N SER A 186 -7.47 -14.85 -17.63
CA SER A 186 -8.35 -13.90 -18.32
C SER A 186 -8.29 -14.09 -19.84
N GLN A 187 -9.44 -13.97 -20.50
CA GLN A 187 -9.54 -14.17 -21.97
C GLN A 187 -8.70 -13.13 -22.73
N GLU A 188 -8.53 -11.96 -22.15
CA GLU A 188 -7.84 -10.80 -22.71
C GLU A 188 -6.31 -10.96 -22.67
N THR A 189 -5.78 -11.64 -21.66
CA THR A 189 -4.33 -11.80 -21.43
C THR A 189 -3.79 -13.15 -21.91
N LYS A 190 -4.64 -14.19 -21.99
CA LYS A 190 -4.29 -15.54 -22.43
C LYS A 190 -3.52 -15.61 -23.76
N PRO A 191 -3.87 -14.83 -24.82
CA PRO A 191 -3.14 -14.86 -26.09
C PRO A 191 -1.69 -14.40 -25.96
N TYR A 192 -1.41 -13.56 -24.96
CA TYR A 192 -0.10 -12.94 -24.79
C TYR A 192 0.91 -13.85 -24.10
N LYS A 193 0.47 -14.93 -23.44
CA LYS A 193 1.33 -15.83 -22.64
C LYS A 193 2.58 -16.34 -23.39
N GLN A 194 2.49 -16.50 -24.71
CA GLN A 194 3.58 -17.00 -25.56
C GLN A 194 4.41 -15.89 -26.23
N ASP A 195 4.11 -14.60 -25.98
CA ASP A 195 4.88 -13.49 -26.56
C ASP A 195 6.27 -13.42 -25.89
N PRO A 196 7.37 -13.50 -26.68
CA PRO A 196 8.74 -13.44 -26.15
C PRO A 196 9.03 -12.23 -25.26
N ARG A 197 8.32 -11.11 -25.49
CA ARG A 197 8.50 -9.87 -24.73
C ARG A 197 7.97 -9.94 -23.30
N ILE A 198 7.10 -10.91 -23.00
CA ILE A 198 6.51 -11.11 -21.68
C ILE A 198 6.87 -12.44 -21.03
N THR A 199 7.44 -13.39 -21.77
CA THR A 199 7.78 -14.74 -21.26
C THR A 199 8.53 -14.69 -19.95
N ALA A 200 9.52 -13.80 -19.83
CA ALA A 200 10.28 -13.65 -18.59
C ALA A 200 9.42 -13.24 -17.39
N MET A 201 8.35 -12.46 -17.60
CA MET A 201 7.40 -12.09 -16.55
C MET A 201 6.39 -13.21 -16.26
N THR A 202 5.98 -13.96 -17.29
CA THR A 202 5.19 -15.18 -17.11
C THR A 202 5.94 -16.19 -16.25
N ASP A 203 7.21 -16.44 -16.54
CA ASP A 203 8.05 -17.36 -15.77
C ASP A 203 8.23 -16.91 -14.31
N LEU A 204 8.32 -15.59 -14.05
CA LEU A 204 8.37 -15.05 -12.69
C LEU A 204 7.06 -15.29 -11.94
N VAL A 205 5.91 -15.03 -12.58
CA VAL A 205 4.60 -15.30 -11.98
C VAL A 205 4.40 -16.80 -11.73
N ASP A 206 4.79 -17.67 -12.66
CA ASP A 206 4.70 -19.12 -12.51
C ASP A 206 5.65 -19.65 -11.40
N ALA A 207 6.81 -19.02 -11.20
CA ALA A 207 7.70 -19.32 -10.08
C ALA A 207 7.12 -18.84 -8.74
N TYR A 208 6.51 -17.65 -8.73
CA TYR A 208 5.85 -17.07 -7.56
C TYR A 208 4.64 -17.91 -7.12
N GLN A 209 3.81 -18.39 -8.05
CA GLN A 209 2.66 -19.24 -7.74
C GLN A 209 3.04 -20.61 -7.16
N ARG A 210 4.20 -21.15 -7.56
CA ARG A 210 4.73 -22.43 -7.04
C ARG A 210 5.52 -22.28 -5.73
N ASP A 211 5.68 -21.04 -5.24
CA ASP A 211 6.54 -20.69 -4.12
C ASP A 211 7.98 -21.26 -4.29
N ASP A 212 8.50 -21.26 -5.53
CA ASP A 212 9.86 -21.69 -5.86
C ASP A 212 10.83 -20.51 -5.96
N VAL A 213 11.56 -20.27 -4.86
CA VAL A 213 12.53 -19.18 -4.73
C VAL A 213 13.70 -19.33 -5.72
N HIS A 214 14.13 -20.56 -6.02
CA HIS A 214 15.26 -20.80 -6.91
C HIS A 214 14.90 -20.56 -8.37
N ALA A 215 13.72 -21.02 -8.79
CA ALA A 215 13.21 -20.70 -10.12
C ALA A 215 13.09 -19.19 -10.30
N TYR A 216 12.53 -18.47 -9.31
CA TYR A 216 12.40 -17.02 -9.34
C TYR A 216 13.76 -16.32 -9.50
N GLU A 217 14.76 -16.67 -8.69
CA GLU A 217 16.10 -16.07 -8.78
C GLU A 217 16.80 -16.39 -10.12
N ASN A 218 16.62 -17.60 -10.63
CA ASN A 218 17.19 -17.99 -11.92
C ASN A 218 16.57 -17.20 -13.08
N VAL A 219 15.26 -16.97 -13.04
CA VAL A 219 14.56 -16.17 -14.07
C VAL A 219 15.02 -14.72 -14.02
N LEU A 220 15.16 -14.14 -12.82
CA LEU A 220 15.65 -12.77 -12.64
C LEU A 220 17.11 -12.60 -13.12
N LYS A 221 17.98 -13.58 -12.83
CA LYS A 221 19.38 -13.57 -13.30
C LYS A 221 19.51 -13.71 -14.81
N LYS A 222 18.67 -14.54 -15.44
CA LYS A 222 18.69 -14.74 -16.89
C LYS A 222 18.15 -13.54 -17.66
N ASN A 223 17.15 -12.84 -17.11
CA ASN A 223 16.44 -11.77 -17.79
C ASN A 223 16.67 -10.42 -17.10
N GLN A 224 17.93 -9.97 -17.05
CA GLN A 224 18.26 -8.64 -16.48
C GLN A 224 17.58 -7.49 -17.23
N ASP A 225 17.16 -7.71 -18.48
CA ASP A 225 16.39 -6.75 -19.29
C ASP A 225 15.08 -6.31 -18.63
N ILE A 226 14.52 -7.11 -17.71
CA ILE A 226 13.32 -6.71 -16.94
C ILE A 226 13.62 -5.48 -16.08
N LEU A 227 14.84 -5.39 -15.54
CA LEU A 227 15.28 -4.29 -14.66
C LEU A 227 15.61 -3.01 -15.44
N ALA A 228 15.58 -3.05 -16.78
CA ALA A 228 15.76 -1.85 -17.59
C ALA A 228 14.58 -0.87 -17.44
N ASP A 229 13.40 -1.34 -17.03
CA ASP A 229 12.27 -0.48 -16.69
C ASP A 229 12.42 0.05 -15.25
N PRO A 230 12.57 1.37 -15.05
CA PRO A 230 12.74 1.96 -13.72
C PRO A 230 11.58 1.65 -12.77
N PHE A 231 10.35 1.55 -13.29
CA PHE A 231 9.17 1.28 -12.48
C PHE A 231 9.16 -0.16 -11.96
N ILE A 232 9.64 -1.12 -12.76
CA ILE A 232 9.74 -2.51 -12.33
C ILE A 232 10.89 -2.65 -11.32
N ALA A 233 12.03 -2.03 -11.60
CA ALA A 233 13.20 -2.07 -10.72
C ALA A 233 12.91 -1.55 -9.30
N GLU A 234 12.09 -0.50 -9.17
CA GLU A 234 11.72 0.05 -7.85
C GLU A 234 10.84 -0.90 -7.02
N ASN A 235 10.01 -1.73 -7.67
CA ASN A 235 8.99 -2.54 -7.00
C ASN A 235 9.33 -4.04 -6.92
N ILE A 236 10.28 -4.52 -7.73
CA ILE A 236 10.66 -5.94 -7.79
C ILE A 236 11.36 -6.43 -6.52
N ASP A 237 12.02 -5.53 -5.79
CA ASP A 237 12.71 -5.85 -4.54
C ASP A 237 11.71 -6.29 -3.46
N GLU A 238 10.56 -5.64 -3.38
CA GLU A 238 9.49 -6.01 -2.45
C GLU A 238 8.85 -7.36 -2.82
N VAL A 239 8.68 -7.65 -4.12
CA VAL A 239 8.25 -8.98 -4.57
C VAL A 239 9.28 -10.05 -4.17
N THR A 240 10.56 -9.76 -4.36
CA THR A 240 11.67 -10.67 -4.03
C THR A 240 11.71 -10.95 -2.52
N ARG A 241 11.53 -9.91 -1.69
CA ARG A 241 11.43 -10.04 -0.24
C ARG A 241 10.22 -10.90 0.18
N ASN A 242 9.05 -10.66 -0.41
CA ASN A 242 7.85 -11.46 -0.16
C ASN A 242 8.06 -12.93 -0.56
N MET A 243 8.73 -13.19 -1.68
CA MET A 243 9.06 -14.53 -2.14
C MET A 243 10.02 -15.27 -1.19
N ARG A 244 11.09 -14.60 -0.77
CA ARG A 244 12.04 -15.12 0.23
C ARG A 244 11.36 -15.43 1.56
N THR A 245 10.48 -14.54 2.00
CA THR A 245 9.67 -14.70 3.22
C THR A 245 8.82 -15.96 3.15
N LYS A 246 8.09 -16.19 2.05
CA LYS A 246 7.33 -17.43 1.84
C LYS A 246 8.23 -18.67 1.80
N GLY A 247 9.37 -18.58 1.13
CA GLY A 247 10.36 -19.65 1.08
C GLY A 247 10.88 -20.05 2.46
N VAL A 248 11.20 -19.07 3.33
CA VAL A 248 11.61 -19.31 4.72
C VAL A 248 10.51 -20.03 5.49
N VAL A 249 9.26 -19.54 5.43
CA VAL A 249 8.12 -20.15 6.15
C VAL A 249 7.94 -21.62 5.73
N LYS A 250 8.02 -21.92 4.43
CA LYS A 250 7.91 -23.28 3.90
C LYS A 250 9.07 -24.18 4.37
N LEU A 251 10.28 -23.63 4.46
CA LEU A 251 11.48 -24.38 4.83
C LEU A 251 11.51 -24.72 6.33
N ILE A 252 11.03 -23.82 7.18
CA ILE A 252 11.04 -24.01 8.64
C ILE A 252 9.89 -24.88 9.15
N ALA A 253 8.77 -24.95 8.42
CA ALA A 253 7.54 -25.59 8.87
C ALA A 253 7.70 -27.01 9.47
N PRO A 254 8.54 -27.91 8.92
CA PRO A 254 8.66 -29.27 9.46
C PRO A 254 9.67 -29.41 10.62
N TYR A 255 10.39 -28.35 11.01
CA TYR A 255 11.48 -28.43 11.99
C TYR A 255 11.18 -27.64 13.26
N THR A 256 11.67 -28.13 14.41
CA THR A 256 11.53 -27.44 15.70
C THR A 256 12.75 -26.58 16.03
N ARG A 257 13.94 -27.00 15.59
CA ARG A 257 15.20 -26.28 15.78
C ARG A 257 16.04 -26.34 14.51
N MET A 258 16.52 -25.20 14.05
CA MET A 258 17.28 -25.10 12.79
C MET A 258 18.43 -24.11 12.90
N LYS A 259 19.54 -24.39 12.21
CA LYS A 259 20.66 -23.44 12.08
C LYS A 259 20.36 -22.41 11.01
N LEU A 260 20.61 -21.13 11.30
CA LEU A 260 20.45 -20.01 10.35
C LEU A 260 21.34 -20.19 9.11
N ALA A 261 22.58 -20.65 9.29
CA ALA A 261 23.51 -20.96 8.22
C ALA A 261 22.96 -21.99 7.21
N TRP A 262 22.16 -22.96 7.68
CA TRP A 262 21.55 -23.95 6.80
C TRP A 262 20.42 -23.33 5.97
N ILE A 263 19.59 -22.48 6.58
CA ILE A 263 18.54 -21.73 5.88
C ILE A 263 19.16 -20.82 4.81
N ALA A 264 20.21 -20.09 5.17
CA ALA A 264 20.95 -19.21 4.27
C ALA A 264 21.51 -19.97 3.06
N LYS A 265 22.18 -21.11 3.30
CA LYS A 265 22.73 -21.96 2.24
C LYS A 265 21.64 -22.53 1.34
N GLN A 266 20.53 -22.97 1.93
CA GLN A 266 19.43 -23.58 1.18
C GLN A 266 18.73 -22.55 0.30
N LEU A 267 18.49 -21.34 0.78
CA LEU A 267 17.82 -20.27 0.03
C LEU A 267 18.77 -19.40 -0.82
N LYS A 268 20.08 -19.61 -0.72
CA LYS A 268 21.15 -18.83 -1.39
C LYS A 268 21.11 -17.33 -1.06
N ILE A 269 20.76 -17.00 0.18
CA ILE A 269 20.72 -15.64 0.71
C ILE A 269 21.74 -15.48 1.85
N SER A 270 22.02 -14.24 2.23
CA SER A 270 22.96 -13.96 3.31
C SER A 270 22.36 -14.31 4.68
N GLU A 271 23.19 -14.76 5.63
CA GLU A 271 22.77 -15.00 7.01
C GLU A 271 22.11 -13.79 7.69
N PRO A 272 22.62 -12.54 7.57
CA PRO A 272 21.94 -11.38 8.16
C PRO A 272 20.55 -11.15 7.55
N GLU A 273 20.39 -11.35 6.24
CA GLU A 273 19.07 -11.22 5.60
C GLU A 273 18.07 -12.28 6.09
N VAL A 274 18.52 -13.52 6.32
CA VAL A 274 17.68 -14.56 6.95
C VAL A 274 17.25 -14.13 8.35
N GLN A 275 18.17 -13.57 9.13
CA GLN A 275 17.88 -13.09 10.47
C GLN A 275 16.86 -11.95 10.45
N ASP A 276 16.97 -11.00 9.52
CA ASP A 276 16.02 -9.89 9.35
C ASP A 276 14.62 -10.40 8.95
N ILE A 277 14.54 -11.36 8.01
CA ILE A 277 13.26 -11.96 7.60
C ILE A 277 12.61 -12.72 8.75
N LEU A 278 13.38 -13.52 9.49
CA LEU A 278 12.87 -14.24 10.65
C LEU A 278 12.45 -13.29 11.77
N GLY A 279 13.23 -12.24 12.03
CA GLY A 279 12.88 -11.19 12.99
C GLY A 279 11.56 -10.52 12.62
N PHE A 280 11.38 -10.13 11.36
CA PHE A 280 10.13 -9.59 10.85
C PHE A 280 8.95 -10.56 11.05
N LEU A 281 9.13 -11.84 10.72
CA LEU A 281 8.07 -12.86 10.85
C LEU A 281 7.69 -13.18 12.31
N ILE A 282 8.64 -13.07 13.24
CA ILE A 282 8.38 -13.24 14.68
C ILE A 282 7.63 -12.05 15.23
N VAL A 283 8.02 -10.82 14.87
CA VAL A 283 7.34 -9.59 15.29
C VAL A 283 5.92 -9.51 14.71
N ASP A 284 5.74 -9.93 13.45
CA ASP A 284 4.44 -10.03 12.78
C ASP A 284 3.55 -11.17 13.33
N GLY A 285 4.08 -12.00 14.25
CA GLY A 285 3.35 -13.09 14.90
C GLY A 285 3.05 -14.29 14.00
N LYS A 286 3.62 -14.33 12.78
CA LYS A 286 3.48 -15.46 11.85
C LYS A 286 4.27 -16.68 12.27
N ILE A 287 5.39 -16.48 12.97
CA ILE A 287 6.22 -17.55 13.53
C ILE A 287 6.29 -17.34 15.03
N ASN A 288 5.87 -18.35 15.80
CA ASN A 288 6.10 -18.38 17.24
C ASN A 288 7.46 -19.04 17.53
N GLY A 289 8.52 -18.24 17.49
CA GLY A 289 9.88 -18.74 17.68
C GLY A 289 10.82 -17.72 18.30
N LYS A 290 11.96 -18.21 18.79
CA LYS A 290 13.06 -17.41 19.34
C LYS A 290 14.31 -17.64 18.52
N ILE A 291 15.08 -16.57 18.32
CA ILE A 291 16.38 -16.62 17.66
C ILE A 291 17.45 -16.60 18.74
N ASP A 292 18.26 -17.66 18.80
CA ASP A 292 19.50 -17.66 19.56
C ASP A 292 20.63 -17.16 18.66
N GLN A 293 21.07 -15.93 18.90
CA GLN A 293 22.12 -15.28 18.10
C GLN A 293 23.52 -15.85 18.39
N GLN A 294 23.77 -16.41 19.58
CA GLN A 294 25.07 -16.99 19.91
C GLN A 294 25.23 -18.36 19.26
N ALA A 295 24.20 -19.20 19.35
CA ALA A 295 24.19 -20.52 18.71
C ALA A 295 23.87 -20.47 17.21
N GLY A 296 23.33 -19.34 16.73
CA GLY A 296 22.89 -19.18 15.34
C GLY A 296 21.72 -20.11 14.99
N THR A 297 20.80 -20.32 15.93
CA THR A 297 19.67 -21.26 15.78
C THR A 297 18.32 -20.60 15.97
N LEU A 298 17.37 -20.97 15.12
CA LEU A 298 15.94 -20.71 15.30
C LEU A 298 15.32 -21.84 16.11
N GLU A 299 14.61 -21.48 17.19
CA GLU A 299 13.81 -22.40 18.00
C GLU A 299 12.34 -22.05 17.87
N ILE A 300 11.55 -22.96 17.31
CA ILE A 300 10.10 -22.81 17.19
C ILE A 300 9.46 -23.38 18.45
N GLN A 301 8.62 -22.58 19.11
CA GLN A 301 7.91 -23.02 20.29
C GLN A 301 6.69 -23.86 19.89
N SER A 302 6.63 -25.11 20.35
CA SER A 302 5.43 -25.92 20.26
C SER A 302 4.44 -25.50 21.35
N ASP A 303 3.30 -24.94 20.96
CA ASP A 303 2.30 -24.39 21.91
C ASP A 303 1.39 -25.47 22.56
N ALA A 304 1.80 -26.75 22.49
CA ALA A 304 0.97 -27.89 22.90
C ALA A 304 0.49 -27.80 24.37
N ASP A 305 1.27 -27.17 25.26
CA ASP A 305 0.95 -27.03 26.69
C ASP A 305 0.42 -25.65 27.10
N SER A 306 0.37 -24.67 26.19
CA SER A 306 -0.05 -23.29 26.48
C SER A 306 -1.54 -23.19 26.84
N GLY A 307 -2.39 -23.93 26.12
CA GLY A 307 -3.82 -23.98 26.41
C GLY A 307 -4.11 -24.58 27.79
N ARG A 308 -3.41 -25.66 28.16
CA ARG A 308 -3.56 -26.33 29.45
C ARG A 308 -3.10 -25.45 30.61
N THR A 309 -1.97 -24.77 30.46
CA THR A 309 -1.45 -23.86 31.49
C THR A 309 -2.31 -22.62 31.67
N LYS A 310 -2.88 -22.06 30.59
CA LYS A 310 -3.88 -20.98 30.67
C LYS A 310 -5.14 -21.42 31.42
N ALA A 311 -5.71 -22.57 31.08
CA ALA A 311 -6.90 -23.10 31.77
C ALA A 311 -6.66 -23.33 33.27
N LEU A 312 -5.48 -23.85 33.65
CA LEU A 312 -5.09 -24.01 35.05
C LEU A 312 -4.92 -22.67 35.77
N TYR A 313 -4.40 -21.66 35.08
CA TYR A 313 -4.25 -20.31 35.63
C TYR A 313 -5.61 -19.64 35.88
N GLU A 314 -6.53 -19.75 34.91
CA GLU A 314 -7.91 -19.26 35.06
C GLU A 314 -8.65 -19.96 36.20
N LEU A 315 -8.50 -21.28 36.31
CA LEU A 315 -9.03 -22.04 37.44
C LEU A 315 -8.45 -21.53 38.77
N THR A 316 -7.13 -21.34 38.82
CA THR A 316 -6.46 -20.84 40.04
C THR A 316 -6.97 -19.44 40.42
N GLN A 317 -7.16 -18.54 39.45
CA GLN A 317 -7.76 -17.22 39.69
C GLN A 317 -9.19 -17.32 40.21
N SER A 318 -10.02 -18.19 39.62
CA SER A 318 -11.41 -18.39 40.05
C SER A 318 -11.50 -18.93 41.49
N VAL A 319 -10.61 -19.87 41.86
CA VAL A 319 -10.51 -20.41 43.21
C VAL A 319 -10.01 -19.33 44.19
N SER A 320 -9.04 -18.51 43.78
CA SER A 320 -8.56 -17.39 44.59
C SER A 320 -9.63 -16.32 44.81
N SER A 321 -10.47 -16.04 43.81
CA SER A 321 -11.61 -15.13 43.98
C SER A 321 -12.65 -15.73 44.92
N LEU A 322 -12.98 -17.01 44.79
CA LEU A 322 -13.90 -17.70 45.70
C LEU A 322 -13.39 -17.68 47.15
N TYR A 323 -12.10 -17.97 47.35
CA TYR A 323 -11.48 -17.87 48.67
C TYR A 323 -11.58 -16.46 49.26
N THR A 324 -11.32 -15.44 48.44
CA THR A 324 -11.41 -14.04 48.88
C THR A 324 -12.84 -13.67 49.28
N THR A 325 -13.84 -14.01 48.46
CA THR A 325 -15.24 -13.71 48.76
C THR A 325 -15.76 -14.49 49.97
N MET A 326 -15.39 -15.78 50.11
CA MET A 326 -15.84 -16.60 51.24
C MET A 326 -15.16 -16.23 52.56
N PHE A 327 -13.85 -15.97 52.56
CA PHE A 327 -13.10 -15.81 53.81
C PHE A 327 -12.75 -14.37 54.17
N LYS A 328 -12.78 -13.41 53.24
CA LYS A 328 -12.54 -12.00 53.52
C LYS A 328 -13.81 -11.13 53.47
N GLU A 329 -14.79 -11.47 52.64
CA GLU A 329 -16.03 -10.67 52.49
C GLU A 329 -17.24 -11.24 53.25
N SER A 330 -17.20 -12.51 53.69
CA SER A 330 -18.25 -13.03 54.57
C SER A 330 -17.90 -12.73 56.05
N ASP A 331 -18.61 -11.77 56.64
CA ASP A 331 -18.58 -11.47 58.09
C ASP A 331 -19.20 -12.62 58.94
N GLY A 332 -19.56 -13.77 58.34
CA GLY A 332 -20.31 -14.85 58.97
C GLY A 332 -19.51 -15.85 59.79
N PHE A 333 -18.18 -15.77 59.82
CA PHE A 333 -17.31 -16.68 60.59
C PHE A 333 -16.50 -15.98 61.70
N ARG A 334 -16.86 -14.74 62.07
CA ARG A 334 -16.44 -14.20 63.36
C ARG A 334 -17.28 -14.89 64.43
N SER A 335 -16.69 -15.88 65.11
CA SER A 335 -17.26 -16.43 66.34
C SER A 335 -17.63 -15.27 67.26
N ASN A 336 -18.92 -15.12 67.54
CA ASN A 336 -19.42 -14.22 68.57
C ASN A 336 -18.89 -14.74 69.91
N ASP A 337 -17.76 -14.21 70.37
CA ASP A 337 -17.35 -14.35 71.76
C ASP A 337 -18.39 -13.60 72.61
N PHE A 338 -19.16 -14.37 73.39
CA PHE A 338 -20.10 -13.84 74.37
C PHE A 338 -19.35 -13.09 75.47
N PRO A 339 -19.89 -11.95 75.97
CA PRO A 339 -19.28 -11.23 77.08
C PRO A 339 -19.72 -11.87 78.40
N THR A 340 -18.79 -12.43 79.17
CA THR A 340 -18.97 -12.67 80.61
C THR A 340 -18.16 -11.68 81.41
N ASP A 341 -18.93 -10.85 82.10
CA ASP A 341 -18.59 -9.91 83.16
C ASP A 341 -17.77 -10.61 84.26
N ASP A 342 -16.58 -10.10 84.59
CA ASP A 342 -16.01 -10.29 85.92
C ASP A 342 -15.14 -9.07 86.29
N GLN A 343 -15.73 -8.20 87.10
CA GLN A 343 -15.02 -7.18 87.86
C GLN A 343 -14.43 -7.86 89.11
N THR A 344 -13.12 -7.74 89.34
CA THR A 344 -12.52 -7.11 90.55
C THR A 344 -11.03 -7.42 90.73
N MET A 345 -10.27 -6.35 91.00
CA MET A 345 -9.01 -6.25 91.77
C MET A 345 -7.79 -7.08 91.28
N ASP A 346 -6.58 -6.54 91.13
CA ASP A 346 -5.91 -5.66 92.09
C ASP A 346 -4.67 -4.95 91.49
N MET A 347 -4.25 -3.93 92.24
CA MET A 347 -3.12 -3.02 92.10
C MET A 347 -1.76 -3.58 91.62
N ALA A 348 -1.01 -2.78 90.87
CA ALA A 348 0.24 -2.14 91.34
C ALA A 348 0.94 -1.41 90.20
N GLY A 349 1.49 -0.24 90.52
CA GLY A 349 1.96 0.75 89.56
C GLY A 349 3.42 0.64 89.13
N GLY A 350 3.77 1.51 88.17
CA GLY A 350 5.10 2.10 88.08
C GLY A 350 5.76 2.02 86.70
N GLY A 351 6.01 3.19 86.11
CA GLY A 351 7.29 3.42 85.42
C GLY A 351 7.26 3.83 83.94
N MET A 352 7.28 5.15 83.73
CA MET A 352 8.19 5.90 82.82
C MET A 352 8.04 5.81 81.28
N THR A 353 7.86 7.01 80.72
CA THR A 353 8.00 7.40 79.30
C THR A 353 9.50 7.52 78.91
N PRO A 354 9.88 7.75 77.63
CA PRO A 354 9.72 9.06 77.01
C PRO A 354 9.35 9.08 75.51
N ARG A 355 8.98 10.30 75.11
CA ARG A 355 8.47 10.79 73.85
C ARG A 355 9.59 11.27 72.92
N SER A 356 9.45 11.07 71.61
CA SER A 356 10.02 11.89 70.52
C SER A 356 9.39 11.38 69.20
N GLY A 357 8.82 12.12 68.26
CA GLY A 357 8.82 13.55 67.95
C GLY A 357 8.93 13.70 66.42
N GLY A 358 8.04 14.45 65.76
CA GLY A 358 8.34 15.07 64.46
C GLY A 358 7.39 14.79 63.28
N SER A 359 6.59 15.80 62.94
CA SER A 359 5.62 15.90 61.84
C SER A 359 6.24 16.09 60.44
N ARG A 360 5.43 15.77 59.40
CA ARG A 360 5.11 16.53 58.15
C ARG A 360 4.78 15.51 57.04
N GLY A 361 3.78 15.61 56.18
CA GLY A 361 2.76 16.61 55.87
C GLY A 361 1.98 16.09 54.64
N HIS A 362 0.68 16.31 54.59
CA HIS A 362 -0.22 16.07 53.44
C HIS A 362 -0.01 17.16 52.35
N PRO A 363 -0.42 16.98 51.06
CA PRO A 363 -1.86 16.85 50.71
C PRO A 363 -2.30 16.15 49.38
N ARG A 364 -3.58 15.72 49.40
CA ARG A 364 -4.67 15.77 48.36
C ARG A 364 -4.30 15.62 46.87
N GLY A 365 -4.75 14.57 46.15
CA GLY A 365 -6.09 14.40 45.52
C GLY A 365 -5.93 14.32 43.97
N PRO A 366 -6.96 14.05 43.12
CA PRO A 366 -8.36 13.73 43.38
C PRO A 366 -8.90 12.45 42.66
N GLY A 367 -10.08 11.98 43.09
CA GLY A 367 -10.83 10.89 42.46
C GLY A 367 -11.67 11.33 41.25
N ARG A 368 -11.99 10.35 40.39
CA ARG A 368 -12.91 10.48 39.24
C ARG A 368 -14.13 9.56 39.44
N LYS A 369 -15.32 10.16 39.51
CA LYS A 369 -16.63 9.50 39.56
C LYS A 369 -17.06 8.99 38.19
N GLY A 370 -17.75 7.86 38.19
CA GLY A 370 -18.34 7.16 37.04
C GLY A 370 -19.58 7.85 36.46
N LYS A 371 -19.81 7.52 35.18
CA LYS A 371 -20.83 8.03 34.26
C LYS A 371 -22.24 7.50 34.58
N GLY A 372 -23.21 8.39 34.40
CA GLY A 372 -24.64 8.09 34.36
C GLY A 372 -25.11 7.58 33.00
N VAL A 373 -26.20 6.82 33.07
CA VAL A 373 -26.94 6.12 32.01
C VAL A 373 -27.75 7.12 31.17
N MET A 374 -27.76 6.92 29.84
CA MET A 374 -28.61 7.65 28.87
C MET A 374 -29.98 6.98 28.73
N PRO A 375 -31.09 7.73 28.58
CA PRO A 375 -32.36 7.18 28.12
C PRO A 375 -32.56 7.37 26.61
N LEU A 376 -33.14 6.34 25.99
CA LEU A 376 -33.82 6.35 24.68
C LEU A 376 -34.99 7.33 24.68
N TRP A 377 -35.18 8.10 23.60
CA TRP A 377 -36.50 8.48 23.10
C TRP A 377 -36.49 8.57 21.56
N THR A 378 -37.50 7.91 20.97
CA THR A 378 -38.26 8.16 19.72
C THR A 378 -37.58 8.72 18.48
#